data_AF-A0A7C7TKB6-F1
#
_entry.id   AF-A0A7C7TKB6-F1
#
_cell.length_a   1.000
_cell.length_b   1.000
_cell.length_c   1.000
_cell.angle_alpha   90.00
_cell.angle_beta   90.00
_cell.angle_gamma   90.00
#
_symmetry.space_group_name_H-M   'P 1'
#
loop_
_entity.id
_entity.type
_entity.pdbx_description
1 polymer ?
#
loop_
_entity_poly.entity_id
_entity_poly.type
_entity_poly.pdbx_seq_one_letter_code
_entity_poly.pdbx_strand_id
1 'polypeptide(L)'
;MSRKGDCWDNAVAESFFSHLKGRLTEGTTYQNADSLRQDLFVYSDCYYARYRKHSANSWKTPEQAEREFLMNSLATLNSLSLFSGQGHQHQKLLRRTPACAGHPL
;
A
#
# COMPACT_ATOMS: atom_id res chain seq x y z
N MET A 1 -14.10 18.19 -17.70
CA MET A 1 -13.15 17.34 -18.46
C MET A 1 -12.44 16.45 -17.46
N SER A 2 -12.78 15.17 -17.44
CA SER A 2 -11.97 14.06 -16.89
C SER A 2 -12.71 12.80 -17.32
N ARG A 3 -12.16 12.05 -18.28
CA ARG A 3 -12.72 10.76 -18.69
C ARG A 3 -11.97 9.66 -17.94
N LYS A 4 -12.67 8.57 -17.63
CA LYS A 4 -12.11 7.40 -16.96
C LYS A 4 -10.92 6.88 -17.79
N GLY A 5 -9.69 7.05 -17.28
CA GLY A 5 -8.46 6.67 -17.97
C GLY A 5 -7.51 7.82 -18.36
N ASP A 6 -7.80 9.08 -18.01
CA ASP A 6 -6.83 10.16 -18.17
C ASP A 6 -5.62 9.96 -17.24
N CYS A 7 -4.39 10.11 -17.76
CA CYS A 7 -3.16 10.05 -16.97
C CYS A 7 -3.02 11.19 -15.93
N TRP A 8 -3.99 12.12 -15.93
CA TRP A 8 -4.19 13.18 -14.94
C TRP A 8 -5.23 12.80 -13.86
N ASP A 9 -5.74 11.56 -13.86
CA ASP A 9 -6.73 11.09 -12.89
C ASP A 9 -6.08 10.88 -11.52
N ASN A 10 -6.06 11.96 -10.73
CA ASN A 10 -5.59 11.97 -9.35
C ASN A 10 -6.59 11.30 -8.38
N ALA A 11 -7.69 10.74 -8.87
CA ALA A 11 -8.80 10.24 -8.05
C ALA A 11 -8.36 9.24 -6.95
N VAL A 12 -7.36 8.41 -7.22
CA VAL A 12 -6.82 7.48 -6.21
C VAL A 12 -6.14 8.22 -5.06
N ALA A 13 -5.32 9.22 -5.37
CA ALA A 13 -4.65 10.03 -4.36
C ALA A 13 -5.63 10.96 -3.65
N GLU A 14 -6.60 11.54 -4.37
CA GLU A 14 -7.66 12.37 -3.76
C GLU A 14 -8.49 11.54 -2.78
N SER A 15 -8.85 10.30 -3.13
CA SER A 15 -9.54 9.39 -2.21
C SER A 15 -8.68 9.03 -1.00
N PHE A 16 -7.37 8.82 -1.19
CA PHE A 16 -6.43 8.60 -0.09
C PHE A 16 -6.42 9.80 0.88
N PHE A 17 -6.15 11.02 0.37
CA PHE A 17 -6.02 12.20 1.21
C PHE A 17 -7.34 12.64 1.84
N SER A 18 -8.47 12.44 1.15
CA SER A 18 -9.80 12.71 1.72
C SER A 18 -10.07 11.84 2.94
N HIS A 19 -9.83 10.53 2.85
CA HIS A 19 -10.01 9.62 3.98
C HIS A 19 -8.98 9.82 5.08
N LEU A 20 -7.73 10.14 4.72
CA LEU A 20 -6.70 10.43 5.71
C LEU A 20 -7.08 11.68 6.52
N LYS A 21 -7.50 12.75 5.85
CA LYS A 21 -7.95 13.97 6.53
C LYS A 21 -9.13 13.69 7.44
N GLY A 22 -10.17 13.01 6.96
CA GLY A 22 -11.34 12.65 7.77
C GLY A 22 -10.94 12.00 9.09
N ARG A 23 -10.10 10.96 9.00
CA ARG A 23 -9.60 10.25 10.20
C ARG A 23 -8.73 11.11 11.13
N LEU A 24 -7.86 11.95 10.58
CA LEU A 24 -7.01 12.85 11.37
C LEU A 24 -7.80 14.01 12.00
N THR A 25 -8.91 14.43 11.40
CA THR A 25 -9.73 15.56 11.87
C THR A 25 -10.91 15.14 12.75
N GLU A 26 -11.41 13.92 12.61
CA GLU A 26 -12.50 13.41 13.44
C GLU A 26 -11.97 13.01 14.83
N GLY A 27 -12.23 13.86 15.81
CA GLY A 27 -12.13 13.51 17.23
C GLY A 27 -10.74 13.54 17.86
N THR A 28 -9.70 13.97 17.12
CA THR A 28 -8.32 13.94 17.62
C THR A 28 -7.65 15.32 17.52
N THR A 29 -7.24 15.87 18.66
CA THR A 29 -6.37 17.04 18.74
C THR A 29 -4.98 16.56 19.14
N TYR A 30 -4.02 16.59 18.20
CA TYR A 30 -2.66 16.14 18.49
C TYR A 30 -1.91 17.20 19.30
N GLN A 31 -1.42 16.82 20.48
CA GLN A 31 -0.60 17.70 21.31
C GLN A 31 0.85 17.76 20.81
N ASN A 32 1.31 16.71 20.13
CA ASN A 32 2.69 16.56 19.67
C ASN A 32 2.75 16.07 18.22
N ALA A 33 3.75 16.54 17.47
CA ALA A 33 3.98 16.12 16.09
C ALA A 33 4.31 14.62 15.98
N ASP A 34 4.94 14.02 16.99
CA ASP A 34 5.27 12.60 16.98
C ASP A 34 4.04 11.69 17.06
N SER A 35 3.02 12.10 17.82
CA SER A 35 1.72 11.41 17.86
C SER A 35 1.04 11.44 16.49
N LEU A 36 1.08 12.59 15.79
CA LEU A 36 0.57 12.71 14.43
C LEU A 36 1.35 11.82 13.45
N ARG A 37 2.69 11.79 13.53
CA ARG A 37 3.53 10.93 12.68
C ARG A 37 3.23 9.46 12.90
N GLN A 38 3.02 9.05 14.14
CA GLN A 38 2.68 7.68 14.48
C GLN A 38 1.32 7.30 13.88
N ASP A 39 0.32 8.17 14.00
CA ASP A 39 -1.01 7.89 13.46
C ASP A 39 -1.03 7.90 11.92
N LEU A 40 -0.27 8.80 11.29
CA LEU A 40 -0.01 8.78 9.84
C LEU A 40 0.61 7.45 9.39
N PHE A 41 1.60 6.94 10.12
CA PHE A 41 2.23 5.66 9.84
C PHE A 41 1.25 4.50 9.98
N VAL A 42 0.49 4.46 11.08
CA VAL A 42 -0.55 3.46 11.30
C VAL A 42 -1.59 3.50 10.18
N TYR A 43 -2.01 4.69 9.76
CA TYR A 43 -2.94 4.81 8.65
C TYR A 43 -2.34 4.30 7.33
N SER A 44 -1.13 4.73 6.98
CA SER A 44 -0.53 4.42 5.68
C SER A 44 -0.09 2.95 5.56
N ASP A 45 0.79 2.50 6.46
CA ASP A 45 1.44 1.19 6.37
C ASP A 45 0.60 0.07 7.01
N CYS A 46 -0.23 0.37 8.01
CA CYS A 46 -1.08 -0.66 8.63
C CYS A 46 -2.46 -0.70 7.98
N TYR A 47 -3.24 0.38 8.05
CA TYR A 47 -4.63 0.38 7.59
C TYR A 47 -4.76 0.37 6.06
N TYR A 48 -4.20 1.37 5.39
CA TYR A 48 -4.40 1.58 3.95
C TYR A 48 -3.73 0.48 3.13
N ALA A 49 -2.46 0.17 3.41
CA ALA A 49 -1.75 -0.86 2.66
C ALA A 49 -2.29 -2.29 2.90
N ARG A 50 -2.74 -2.63 4.11
CA ARG A 50 -2.97 -4.04 4.52
C ARG A 50 -4.41 -4.41 4.81
N TYR A 51 -5.28 -3.45 5.17
CA TYR A 51 -6.68 -3.73 5.51
C TYR A 51 -7.68 -3.13 4.54
N ARG A 52 -7.40 -1.95 3.99
CA ARG A 52 -8.33 -1.27 3.07
C ARG A 52 -8.34 -1.98 1.72
N LYS A 53 -9.53 -2.44 1.32
CA LYS A 53 -9.78 -3.03 0.01
C LYS A 53 -10.26 -1.96 -0.96
N HIS A 54 -9.83 -2.05 -2.21
CA HIS A 54 -10.21 -1.11 -3.26
C HIS A 54 -10.99 -1.84 -4.35
N SER A 55 -12.17 -1.32 -4.71
CA SER A 55 -12.98 -1.87 -5.81
C SER A 55 -12.22 -1.84 -7.14
N ALA A 56 -11.38 -0.83 -7.35
CA ALA A 56 -10.49 -0.70 -8.51
C ALA A 56 -9.46 -1.84 -8.61
N ASN A 57 -9.04 -2.43 -7.49
CA ASN A 57 -8.09 -3.55 -7.43
C ASN A 57 -8.80 -4.91 -7.21
N SER A 58 -10.00 -5.09 -7.76
CA SER A 58 -10.78 -6.33 -7.59
C SER A 58 -10.99 -6.70 -6.11
N TRP A 59 -11.20 -5.69 -5.26
CA TRP A 59 -11.38 -5.86 -3.80
C TRP A 59 -10.17 -6.41 -3.06
N LYS A 60 -8.97 -6.22 -3.60
CA LYS A 60 -7.69 -6.52 -2.94
C LYS A 60 -7.16 -5.31 -2.21
N THR A 61 -6.28 -5.55 -1.25
CA THR A 61 -5.51 -4.50 -0.59
C THR A 61 -4.35 -4.06 -1.49
N PRO A 62 -3.81 -2.84 -1.31
CA PRO A 62 -2.64 -2.40 -2.06
C PRO A 62 -1.45 -3.36 -1.94
N GLU A 63 -1.16 -3.87 -0.73
CA GLU A 63 -0.08 -4.84 -0.50
C GLU A 63 -0.30 -6.13 -1.30
N GLN A 64 -1.54 -6.63 -1.36
CA GLN A 64 -1.87 -7.84 -2.12
C GLN A 64 -1.71 -7.62 -3.62
N ALA A 65 -2.22 -6.51 -4.14
CA ALA A 65 -2.13 -6.19 -5.55
C ALA A 65 -0.67 -5.99 -5.99
N GLU A 66 0.14 -5.30 -5.18
CA GLU A 66 1.56 -5.13 -5.44
C GLU A 66 2.30 -6.48 -5.42
N ARG A 67 2.01 -7.34 -4.44
CA ARG A 67 2.61 -8.68 -4.36
C ARG A 67 2.27 -9.50 -5.60
N GLU A 68 1.01 -9.52 -6.02
CA GLU A 68 0.59 -10.24 -7.23
C GLU A 68 1.25 -9.68 -8.49
N PHE A 69 1.32 -8.36 -8.62
CA PHE A 69 2.00 -7.70 -9.73
C PHE A 69 3.48 -8.09 -9.79
N LEU A 70 4.18 -8.04 -8.66
CA LEU A 70 5.58 -8.44 -8.56
C LEU A 70 5.79 -9.93 -8.87
N MET A 71 4.94 -10.82 -8.34
CA MET A 71 5.02 -12.25 -8.64
C MET A 71 4.82 -12.54 -10.13
N ASN A 72 3.85 -11.88 -10.77
CA ASN A 72 3.59 -12.03 -12.21
C ASN A 72 4.74 -11.47 -13.06
N SER A 73 5.29 -10.32 -12.68
CA SER A 73 6.45 -9.72 -13.33
C SER A 73 7.67 -10.64 -13.25
N LEU A 74 7.98 -11.16 -12.06
CA LEU A 74 9.08 -12.12 -11.87
C LEU A 74 8.86 -13.41 -12.67
N ALA A 75 7.63 -13.93 -12.70
CA ALA A 75 7.30 -15.11 -13.51
C ALA A 75 7.50 -14.85 -15.02
N THR A 76 7.19 -13.64 -15.49
CA THR A 76 7.40 -13.22 -16.89
C THR A 76 8.89 -13.11 -17.22
N LEU A 77 9.68 -12.54 -16.30
CA LEU A 77 11.13 -12.46 -16.48
C LEU A 77 11.79 -13.84 -16.49
N ASN A 78 11.31 -14.75 -15.64
CA ASN A 78 11.83 -16.12 -15.56
C ASN A 78 11.42 -17.01 -16.74
N SER A 79 10.30 -16.73 -17.42
CA SER A 79 9.91 -17.45 -18.64
C SER A 79 10.62 -16.94 -19.89
N LEU A 80 11.05 -15.67 -19.89
CA LEU A 80 11.89 -15.08 -20.94
C LEU A 80 13.36 -15.54 -20.84
N SER A 81 13.83 -15.93 -19.66
CA SER A 81 15.15 -16.53 -19.46
C SER A 81 15.12 -18.06 -19.63
N LEU A 82 14.96 -18.54 -20.87
CA LEU A 82 15.43 -19.88 -21.22
C LEU A 82 16.97 -19.89 -21.11
N PHE A 83 17.51 -20.62 -20.14
CA PHE A 83 18.94 -20.81 -19.79
C PHE A 83 19.62 -19.69 -19.00
N SER A 84 19.84 -19.93 -17.70
CA SER A 84 21.19 -20.23 -17.16
C SER A 84 21.07 -20.57 -15.68
N GLY A 85 21.81 -21.60 -15.26
CA GLY A 85 21.74 -22.20 -13.93
C GLY A 85 22.22 -21.34 -12.76
N GLN A 86 21.92 -21.88 -11.57
CA GLN A 86 22.38 -21.51 -10.22
C GLN A 86 22.09 -20.09 -9.72
N GLY A 87 21.45 -20.03 -8.55
CA GLY A 87 21.38 -18.80 -7.77
C GLY A 87 20.42 -18.89 -6.59
N HIS A 88 20.90 -19.49 -5.49
CA HIS A 88 20.28 -19.29 -4.19
C HIS A 88 20.24 -17.79 -3.83
N GLN A 89 19.20 -17.42 -3.08
CA GLN A 89 19.00 -16.18 -2.31
C GLN A 89 18.55 -14.94 -3.10
N HIS A 90 17.30 -14.52 -2.87
CA HIS A 90 17.01 -13.35 -2.02
C HIS A 90 15.48 -13.15 -1.89
N GLN A 91 14.81 -13.95 -1.05
CA GLN A 91 13.48 -13.57 -0.55
C GLN A 91 13.65 -12.72 0.71
N LYS A 92 14.29 -11.56 0.57
CA LYS A 92 14.38 -10.53 1.61
C LYS A 92 13.94 -9.21 1.00
N LEU A 93 12.63 -8.99 0.86
CA LEU A 93 12.10 -7.63 0.72
C LEU A 93 10.63 -7.50 1.14
N LEU A 94 10.23 -8.13 2.24
CA LEU A 94 8.93 -7.84 2.89
C LEU A 94 9.06 -7.90 4.42
N ARG A 95 10.12 -7.28 4.97
CA ARG A 95 10.19 -7.04 6.42
C ARG A 95 10.05 -5.56 6.71
N ARG A 96 8.84 -5.03 6.51
CA ARG A 96 8.37 -3.80 7.17
C ARG A 96 7.51 -4.19 8.37
N THR A 97 8.12 -4.60 9.47
CA THR A 97 7.47 -4.69 10.79
C THR A 97 8.55 -4.59 11.88
N PRO A 98 8.26 -4.01 13.06
CA PRO A 98 7.01 -4.26 13.80
C PRO A 98 6.35 -3.04 14.45
N ALA A 99 5.02 -2.96 14.33
CA ALA A 99 4.06 -2.54 15.38
C ALA A 99 2.75 -1.99 14.75
N CYS A 100 2.07 -2.78 13.93
CA CYS A 100 0.63 -2.54 13.71
C CYS A 100 -0.24 -3.18 14.81
N ALA A 101 0.38 -3.95 15.73
CA ALA A 101 -0.30 -4.62 16.82
C ALA A 101 -0.46 -3.66 18.00
N GLY A 102 -1.68 -3.19 18.25
CA GLY A 102 -2.03 -2.46 19.48
C GLY A 102 -2.65 -1.07 19.29
N HIS A 103 -2.68 -0.52 18.07
CA HIS A 103 -3.41 0.73 17.81
C HIS A 103 -4.82 0.43 17.30
N PRO A 104 -5.87 1.01 17.90
CA PRO A 104 -7.25 0.85 17.42
C PRO A 104 -7.36 1.38 15.99
N LEU A 105 -7.82 0.51 15.08
CA LEU A 105 -8.09 0.85 13.69
C LEU A 105 -9.39 1.60 13.52
#